data_AF-A0A960NKI5-F1
#
_entry.id   AF-A0A960NKI5-F1
#
_cell.length_a   1.000
_cell.length_b   1.000
_cell.length_c   1.000
_cell.angle_alpha   90.00
_cell.angle_beta   90.00
_cell.angle_gamma   90.00
#
_symmetry.space_group_name_H-M   'P 1'
#
loop_
_entity.id
_entity.type
_entity.pdbx_description
1 polymer ?
#
loop_
_entity_poly.entity_id
_entity_poly.type
_entity_poly.pdbx_seq_one_letter_code
_entity_poly.pdbx_strand_id
1 'polypeptide(L)'
;MVRLSTFRRKKIVWSDKSLAQFKRRVKELTGRSWGVSMDYRMQKLSEYLRGWMAYFALSEYYRPLPELDEWIRRRLRMCYWK
;
A
#
# COMPACT_ATOMS: atom_id res chain seq x y z
N MET A 1 -9.61 44.11 13.88
CA MET A 1 -8.81 43.78 12.68
C MET A 1 -8.19 42.40 12.91
N VAL A 2 -8.73 41.39 12.23
CA VAL A 2 -8.39 39.96 12.40
C VAL A 2 -7.30 39.57 11.41
N ARG A 3 -6.28 38.85 11.85
CA ARG A 3 -5.53 37.89 11.01
C ARG A 3 -4.98 36.78 11.91
N LEU A 4 -5.81 35.78 12.19
CA LEU A 4 -5.31 34.47 12.55
C LEU A 4 -4.62 33.91 11.30
N SER A 5 -3.31 33.78 11.36
CA SER A 5 -2.48 33.16 10.34
C SER A 5 -3.01 31.76 10.05
N THR A 6 -3.59 31.60 8.86
CA THR A 6 -4.08 30.33 8.34
C THR A 6 -2.98 29.28 8.39
N PHE A 7 -3.07 28.36 9.34
CA PHE A 7 -2.29 27.13 9.40
C PHE A 7 -2.66 26.31 8.15
N ARG A 8 -1.93 26.47 7.04
CA ARG A 8 -2.11 25.61 5.85
C ARG A 8 -1.71 24.19 6.26
N ARG A 9 -2.67 23.32 6.59
CA ARG A 9 -2.41 21.89 6.76
C ARG A 9 -1.76 21.38 5.47
N LYS A 10 -0.47 21.04 5.55
CA LYS A 10 0.26 20.43 4.45
C LYS A 10 -0.33 19.04 4.28
N LYS A 11 -1.16 18.84 3.24
CA LYS A 11 -1.78 17.54 2.97
C LYS A 11 -0.66 16.52 2.78
N ILE A 12 -0.56 15.56 3.68
CA ILE A 12 0.43 14.48 3.57
C ILE A 12 -0.07 13.58 2.43
N VAL A 13 0.60 13.66 1.28
CA VAL A 13 0.35 12.83 0.10
C VAL A 13 1.52 11.87 -0.04
N TRP A 14 1.28 10.66 -0.51
CA TRP A 14 2.35 9.70 -0.77
C TRP A 14 3.27 10.25 -1.86
N SER A 15 4.59 10.17 -1.65
CA SER A 15 5.53 10.43 -2.74
C SER A 15 5.43 9.33 -3.79
N ASP A 16 5.63 9.65 -5.06
CA ASP A 16 5.68 8.65 -6.14
C ASP A 16 6.74 7.57 -5.86
N LYS A 17 7.85 7.97 -5.24
CA LYS A 17 8.91 7.05 -4.79
C LYS A 17 8.40 6.04 -3.76
N SER A 18 7.64 6.49 -2.76
CA SER A 18 7.03 5.62 -1.75
C SER A 18 6.03 4.66 -2.40
N LEU A 19 5.16 5.16 -3.29
CA LEU A 19 4.18 4.32 -3.99
C LEU A 19 4.85 3.28 -4.91
N ALA A 20 5.93 3.65 -5.59
CA ALA A 20 6.71 2.74 -6.42
C ALA A 20 7.37 1.64 -5.57
N GLN A 21 7.95 2.00 -4.42
CA GLN A 21 8.55 1.04 -3.50
C GLN A 21 7.51 0.07 -2.93
N PHE A 22 6.30 0.56 -2.63
CA PHE A 22 5.18 -0.28 -2.21
C PHE A 22 4.79 -1.30 -3.27
N LYS A 23 4.52 -0.84 -4.49
CA LYS A 23 4.16 -1.73 -5.60
C LYS A 23 5.27 -2.76 -5.86
N ARG A 24 6.53 -2.35 -5.76
CA ARG A 24 7.68 -3.28 -5.87
C ARG A 24 7.62 -4.36 -4.80
N ARG A 25 7.45 -3.99 -3.52
CA ARG A 25 7.45 -4.94 -2.41
C ARG A 25 6.26 -5.90 -2.46
N VAL A 26 5.07 -5.41 -2.81
CA VAL A 26 3.90 -6.28 -3.04
C VAL A 26 4.19 -7.24 -4.19
N LYS A 27 4.84 -6.80 -5.28
CA LYS A 27 5.18 -7.65 -6.42
C LYS A 27 6.12 -8.80 -6.03
N GLU A 28 7.10 -8.52 -5.19
CA GLU A 28 8.02 -9.53 -4.63
C GLU A 28 7.26 -10.57 -3.80
N LEU A 29 6.42 -10.12 -2.85
CA LEU A 29 5.63 -11.00 -1.97
C LEU A 29 4.60 -11.83 -2.73
N THR A 30 4.05 -11.29 -3.82
CA THR A 30 3.08 -12.00 -4.69
C THR A 30 3.75 -12.55 -5.96
N GLY A 31 5.06 -12.81 -5.91
CA GLY A 31 5.80 -13.42 -7.02
C GLY A 31 5.50 -14.92 -7.16
N ARG A 32 5.16 -15.38 -8.38
CA ARG A 32 4.88 -16.80 -8.66
C ARG A 32 6.11 -17.72 -8.57
N SER A 33 7.31 -17.14 -8.66
CA SER A 33 8.61 -17.82 -8.52
C SER A 33 9.14 -17.87 -7.10
N TRP A 34 8.40 -17.34 -6.11
CA TRP A 34 8.90 -17.26 -4.73
C TRP A 34 9.01 -18.63 -4.03
N GLY A 35 8.26 -19.65 -4.46
CA GLY A 35 8.43 -21.03 -3.97
C GLY A 35 7.92 -21.30 -2.54
N VAL A 36 7.15 -20.39 -1.94
CA VAL A 36 6.58 -20.55 -0.60
C VAL A 36 5.10 -20.96 -0.64
N SER A 37 4.59 -21.50 0.47
CA SER A 37 3.17 -21.84 0.62
C SER A 37 2.28 -20.60 0.49
N MET A 38 1.02 -20.83 0.10
CA MET A 38 0.06 -19.73 -0.07
C MET A 38 -0.24 -19.03 1.26
N ASP A 39 -0.37 -19.79 2.35
CA ASP A 39 -0.61 -19.23 3.68
C ASP A 39 0.54 -18.32 4.13
N TYR A 40 1.78 -18.76 3.92
CA TYR A 40 2.96 -17.95 4.25
C TYR A 40 3.02 -16.67 3.40
N ARG A 41 2.67 -16.77 2.10
CA ARG A 41 2.54 -15.60 1.23
C ARG A 41 1.51 -14.61 1.75
N MET A 42 0.33 -15.09 2.12
CA MET A 42 -0.76 -14.26 2.64
C MET A 42 -0.39 -13.60 3.97
N GLN A 43 0.27 -14.36 4.86
CA GLN A 43 0.79 -13.84 6.13
C GLN A 43 1.77 -12.69 5.89
N LYS A 44 2.80 -12.89 5.06
CA LYS A 44 3.81 -11.86 4.77
C LYS A 44 3.25 -10.64 4.06
N LEU A 45 2.31 -10.84 3.15
CA LEU A 45 1.59 -9.74 2.51
C LEU A 45 0.78 -8.95 3.55
N SER A 46 0.04 -9.62 4.43
CA SER A 46 -0.75 -8.99 5.49
C SER A 46 0.12 -8.19 6.48
N GLU A 47 1.26 -8.75 6.91
CA GLU A 47 2.24 -8.05 7.75
C GLU A 47 2.74 -6.76 7.08
N TYR A 48 3.12 -6.85 5.80
CA TYR A 48 3.60 -5.71 5.04
C TYR A 48 2.53 -4.63 4.85
N LEU A 49 1.31 -5.03 4.45
CA LEU A 49 0.20 -4.10 4.25
C LEU A 49 -0.19 -3.40 5.54
N ARG A 50 -0.19 -4.09 6.68
CA ARG A 50 -0.44 -3.49 8.00
C ARG A 50 0.60 -2.43 8.35
N GLY A 51 1.89 -2.75 8.19
CA GLY A 51 2.97 -1.78 8.45
C GLY A 51 2.90 -0.57 7.53
N TRP A 52 2.59 -0.79 6.24
CA TRP A 52 2.39 0.29 5.28
C TRP A 52 1.18 1.16 5.67
N MET A 53 0.03 0.56 5.95
CA MET A 53 -1.16 1.29 6.39
C MET A 53 -0.90 2.07 7.67
N ALA A 54 -0.18 1.54 8.66
CA ALA A 54 0.15 2.26 9.89
C ALA A 54 0.98 3.53 9.62
N TYR A 55 1.97 3.45 8.72
CA TYR A 55 2.79 4.60 8.31
C TYR A 55 1.96 5.67 7.56
N PHE A 56 0.99 5.25 6.75
CA PHE A 56 0.18 6.13 5.92
C PHE A 56 -1.20 6.47 6.47
N ALA A 57 -1.64 5.89 7.59
CA ALA A 57 -2.89 6.24 8.26
C ALA A 57 -2.88 7.68 8.80
N LEU A 58 -1.67 8.24 9.01
CA LEU A 58 -1.46 9.66 9.33
C LEU A 58 -1.59 10.57 8.10
N SER A 59 -1.71 10.00 6.89
CA SER A 59 -1.81 10.75 5.65
C SER A 59 -3.27 10.98 5.25
N GLU A 60 -3.67 12.25 5.10
CA GLU A 60 -5.05 12.67 4.76
C GLU A 60 -5.48 12.31 3.32
N TYR A 61 -4.80 11.37 2.63
CA TYR A 61 -5.01 11.09 1.21
C TYR A 61 -5.51 9.65 0.97
N TYR A 62 -6.83 9.48 1.00
CA TYR A 62 -7.51 8.19 0.81
C TYR A 62 -7.92 7.86 -0.64
N ARG A 63 -7.77 8.79 -1.59
CA ARG A 63 -8.30 8.61 -2.97
C ARG A 63 -7.72 7.43 -3.76
N PRO A 64 -6.41 7.10 -3.73
CA PRO A 64 -5.86 6.02 -4.54
C PRO A 64 -6.03 4.61 -3.94
N LEU A 65 -6.70 4.46 -2.78
CA LEU A 65 -6.86 3.15 -2.15
C LEU A 65 -7.64 2.13 -2.98
N PRO A 66 -8.77 2.47 -3.65
CA PRO A 66 -9.54 1.48 -4.42
C PRO A 66 -8.75 0.87 -5.57
N GLU A 67 -8.00 1.69 -6.32
CA GLU A 67 -7.15 1.21 -7.43
C GLU A 67 -6.02 0.31 -6.92
N LEU A 68 -5.44 0.66 -5.77
CA LEU A 68 -4.36 -0.11 -5.17
C LEU A 68 -4.86 -1.46 -4.64
N ASP A 69 -6.04 -1.47 -4.01
CA ASP A 69 -6.72 -2.68 -3.55
C ASP A 69 -7.07 -3.61 -4.72
N GLU A 70 -7.65 -3.06 -5.80
CA GLU A 70 -7.95 -3.84 -7.00
C GLU A 70 -6.68 -4.47 -7.60
N TRP A 71 -5.61 -3.68 -7.69
CA TRP A 71 -4.32 -4.16 -8.18
C TRP A 71 -3.76 -5.28 -7.31
N ILE A 72 -3.84 -5.19 -5.98
CA ILE A 72 -3.42 -6.25 -5.05
C ILE A 72 -4.28 -7.51 -5.25
N ARG A 73 -5.62 -7.38 -5.30
CA ARG A 73 -6.53 -8.51 -5.54
C ARG A 73 -6.28 -9.20 -6.87
N ARG A 74 -5.95 -8.46 -7.94
CA ARG A 74 -5.54 -9.05 -9.23
C ARG A 74 -4.28 -9.90 -9.09
N ARG A 75 -3.30 -9.45 -8.30
CA ARG A 75 -2.07 -10.21 -8.05
C ARG A 75 -2.32 -11.47 -7.22
N LEU A 76 -3.14 -11.36 -6.18
CA LEU A 76 -3.51 -12.51 -5.37
C LEU A 76 -4.25 -13.57 -6.17
N ARG A 77 -5.18 -13.18 -7.04
CA ARG A 77 -5.83 -14.11 -7.98
C ARG A 77 -4.78 -14.87 -8.81
N MET A 78 -3.83 -14.18 -9.44
CA MET A 78 -2.77 -14.85 -10.20
C MET A 78 -1.89 -15.81 -9.37
N CYS A 79 -1.78 -15.61 -8.06
CA CYS A 79 -1.08 -16.53 -7.17
C CYS A 79 -1.91 -17.77 -6.79
N TYR A 80 -3.23 -17.61 -6.67
CA TYR A 80 -4.17 -18.70 -6.35
C TYR A 80 -4.43 -19.63 -7.54
N TRP A 81 -4.57 -19.06 -8.75
CA TRP A 81 -4.85 -19.83 -9.98
C TRP A 81 -3.58 -20.44 -10.61
N LYS A 82 -2.62 -20.84 -9.77
CA LYS A 82 -1.43 -21.60 -10.19
C LYS A 82 -1.66 -23.08 -9.91
#